data_AF-A0A835YVJ2-F1
#
_entry.id   AF-A0A835YVJ2-F1
#
_cell.length_a   1.000
_cell.length_b   1.000
_cell.length_c   1.000
_cell.angle_alpha   90.00
_cell.angle_beta   90.00
_cell.angle_gamma   90.00
#
_symmetry.space_group_name_H-M   'P 1'
#
loop_
_entity.id
_entity.type
_entity.pdbx_description
1 polymer ?
#
loop_
_entity_poly.entity_id
_entity_poly.type
_entity_poly.pdbx_seq_one_letter_code
_entity_poly.pdbx_strand_id
1 'polypeptide(L)'
;MHKLPEGLESLNMKCERFQSRLKQHYHLPDGLIPLNMDCRRFNAYLYELSASIKSLHLKGLETLSITSDRFNRQLHNLPAGFKILDIACDRFNAPLPNLPARLETLAIRSARFSGQLPNLPAGLKVLDIACDRFNAPLPNLPARLKTLAIRSARFSGQLPNLPAGLKVLDIACDRFNAPLPDLPAGLETFKFESNHFTQVLPHFPIGLGTLHIISHNLARPPPAIPTSVHTVFIVWNTEV
;
A
#
# COMPACT_ATOMS: atom_id res chain seq x y z
N MET A 1 -36.98 2.64 -10.37
CA MET A 1 -35.73 1.84 -10.33
C MET A 1 -34.87 2.24 -11.52
N HIS A 2 -33.72 2.86 -11.29
CA HIS A 2 -32.74 3.06 -12.35
C HIS A 2 -31.77 1.88 -12.34
N LYS A 3 -31.99 0.90 -13.22
CA LYS A 3 -30.99 -0.14 -13.47
C LYS A 3 -29.77 0.51 -14.13
N LEU A 4 -28.58 0.17 -13.63
CA LEU A 4 -27.35 0.48 -14.36
C LEU A 4 -27.34 -0.31 -15.68
N PRO A 5 -26.67 0.19 -16.74
CA PRO A 5 -26.62 -0.50 -18.02
C PRO A 5 -26.11 -1.93 -17.89
N GLU A 6 -26.71 -2.88 -18.60
CA GLU A 6 -26.12 -4.20 -18.80
C GLU A 6 -24.80 -4.03 -19.59
N GLY A 7 -23.70 -4.61 -19.09
CA GLY A 7 -22.35 -4.44 -19.66
C GLY A 7 -21.51 -3.30 -19.05
N LEU A 8 -21.92 -2.71 -17.92
CA LEU A 8 -21.12 -1.69 -17.24
C LEU A 8 -19.82 -2.28 -16.65
N GLU A 9 -18.68 -1.97 -17.27
CA GLU A 9 -17.37 -2.50 -16.85
C GLU A 9 -16.78 -1.78 -15.63
N SER A 10 -17.03 -0.47 -15.48
CA SER A 10 -16.48 0.35 -14.39
C SER A 10 -17.50 1.36 -13.86
N LEU A 11 -17.41 1.66 -12.56
CA LEU A 11 -18.29 2.64 -11.92
C LEU A 11 -17.46 3.62 -11.07
N ASN A 12 -17.39 4.86 -11.56
CA ASN A 12 -16.86 5.99 -10.81
C ASN A 12 -18.02 6.78 -10.21
N MET A 13 -18.08 6.89 -8.87
CA MET A 13 -19.15 7.61 -8.20
C MET A 13 -18.61 8.68 -7.25
N LYS A 14 -19.18 9.89 -7.37
CA LYS A 14 -19.09 10.91 -6.31
C LYS A 14 -20.02 10.52 -5.17
N CYS A 15 -19.56 10.62 -3.93
CA CYS A 15 -20.30 10.11 -2.78
C CYS A 15 -21.64 10.83 -2.50
N GLU A 16 -21.81 12.09 -2.95
CA GLU A 16 -23.08 12.83 -2.92
C GLU A 16 -24.22 12.11 -3.67
N ARG A 17 -23.90 11.43 -4.78
CA ARG A 17 -24.87 10.63 -5.55
C ARG A 17 -25.00 9.20 -5.05
N PHE A 18 -24.06 8.73 -4.24
CA PHE A 18 -24.05 7.35 -3.75
C PHE A 18 -25.13 7.13 -2.67
N GLN A 19 -25.27 8.05 -1.72
CA GLN A 19 -26.24 7.93 -0.62
C GLN A 19 -27.70 8.16 -1.02
N SER A 20 -27.97 9.20 -1.82
CA SER A 20 -29.34 9.51 -2.26
C SER A 20 -29.93 8.41 -3.14
N ARG A 21 -29.07 7.63 -3.80
CA ARG A 21 -29.46 6.60 -4.76
C ARG A 21 -29.58 5.19 -4.14
N LEU A 22 -28.68 4.79 -3.24
CA LEU A 22 -28.74 3.45 -2.61
C LEU A 22 -29.90 3.25 -1.63
N LYS A 23 -30.41 4.31 -1.00
CA LYS A 23 -31.66 4.25 -0.21
C LYS A 23 -32.86 3.75 -1.03
N GLN A 24 -32.78 3.72 -2.36
CA GLN A 24 -33.89 3.40 -3.27
C GLN A 24 -33.58 2.30 -4.31
N HIS A 25 -32.83 1.25 -3.96
CA HIS A 25 -32.68 0.03 -4.78
C HIS A 25 -31.67 0.09 -5.95
N TYR A 26 -30.36 0.17 -5.68
CA TYR A 26 -29.35 -0.20 -6.68
C TYR A 26 -28.85 -1.61 -6.41
N HIS A 27 -29.24 -2.55 -7.27
CA HIS A 27 -28.40 -3.72 -7.55
C HIS A 27 -27.27 -3.24 -8.47
N LEU A 28 -26.04 -3.30 -7.97
CA LEU A 28 -24.87 -3.12 -8.83
C LEU A 28 -24.81 -4.30 -9.81
N PRO A 29 -24.53 -4.06 -11.11
CA PRO A 29 -24.53 -5.12 -12.11
C PRO A 29 -23.39 -6.13 -11.84
N ASP A 30 -23.65 -7.40 -12.09
CA ASP A 30 -22.62 -8.42 -12.17
C ASP A 30 -21.63 -8.08 -13.30
N GLY A 31 -20.33 -8.29 -13.07
CA GLY A 31 -19.28 -7.95 -14.03
C GLY A 31 -18.64 -6.57 -13.86
N LEU A 32 -18.99 -5.83 -12.80
CA LEU A 32 -18.27 -4.59 -12.45
C LEU A 32 -16.84 -4.91 -12.00
N ILE A 33 -15.81 -4.33 -12.66
CA ILE A 33 -14.40 -4.68 -12.41
C ILE A 33 -13.72 -3.67 -11.46
N PRO A 34 -13.80 -2.34 -11.68
CA PRO A 34 -13.49 -1.38 -10.63
C PRO A 34 -14.71 -0.60 -10.10
N LEU A 35 -14.75 -0.44 -8.78
CA LEU A 35 -15.59 0.51 -8.06
C LEU A 35 -14.70 1.59 -7.46
N ASN A 36 -14.79 2.80 -7.99
CA ASN A 36 -14.02 3.94 -7.50
C ASN A 36 -14.93 4.94 -6.81
N MET A 37 -14.61 5.25 -5.56
CA MET A 37 -15.38 6.15 -4.72
C MET A 37 -14.57 7.41 -4.42
N ASP A 38 -15.01 8.55 -4.97
CA ASP A 38 -14.47 9.88 -4.63
C ASP A 38 -15.41 10.58 -3.62
N CYS A 39 -14.96 10.60 -2.36
CA CYS A 39 -15.66 11.13 -1.18
C CYS A 39 -14.95 12.36 -0.58
N ARG A 40 -14.46 13.31 -1.39
CA ARG A 40 -13.72 14.51 -0.95
C ARG A 40 -14.41 15.47 0.06
N ARG A 41 -15.66 15.24 0.51
CA ARG A 41 -16.39 16.16 1.42
C ARG A 41 -17.33 15.53 2.46
N PHE A 42 -17.56 14.22 2.50
CA PHE A 42 -18.68 13.64 3.28
C PHE A 42 -18.24 12.67 4.39
N ASN A 43 -18.71 12.97 5.61
CA ASN A 43 -18.25 12.37 6.87
C ASN A 43 -19.31 11.50 7.58
N ALA A 44 -20.37 11.06 6.92
CA ALA A 44 -21.36 10.23 7.60
C ALA A 44 -21.91 9.17 6.65
N TYR A 45 -21.97 7.90 7.11
CA TYR A 45 -22.67 6.76 6.50
C TYR A 45 -21.96 5.91 5.43
N LEU A 46 -20.68 5.58 5.61
CA LEU A 46 -20.17 4.25 5.19
C LEU A 46 -20.63 3.12 6.13
N TYR A 47 -21.29 3.46 7.24
CA TYR A 47 -22.01 2.52 8.11
C TYR A 47 -22.98 1.63 7.33
N GLU A 48 -23.76 2.20 6.40
CA GLU A 48 -24.68 1.42 5.56
C GLU A 48 -23.96 0.68 4.42
N LEU A 49 -22.73 1.07 4.03
CA LEU A 49 -21.91 0.21 3.18
C LEU A 49 -21.48 -1.01 4.00
N SER A 50 -20.82 -0.87 5.16
CA SER A 50 -20.42 -2.04 5.96
C SER A 50 -21.60 -2.87 6.52
N ALA A 51 -22.75 -2.25 6.80
CA ALA A 51 -23.93 -2.92 7.35
C ALA A 51 -24.92 -3.44 6.27
N SER A 52 -24.97 -2.82 5.08
CA SER A 52 -25.71 -3.37 3.91
C SER A 52 -24.84 -4.28 3.04
N ILE A 53 -23.51 -4.24 3.19
CA ILE A 53 -22.57 -5.29 2.75
C ILE A 53 -22.57 -6.42 3.78
N LYS A 54 -23.74 -7.07 3.96
CA LYS A 54 -23.75 -8.46 4.44
C LYS A 54 -23.22 -9.39 3.35
N SER A 55 -23.44 -9.00 2.09
CA SER A 55 -22.81 -9.52 0.89
C SER A 55 -22.79 -8.39 -0.15
N LEU A 56 -21.61 -7.89 -0.53
CA LEU A 56 -21.48 -7.19 -1.80
C LEU A 56 -21.45 -8.34 -2.82
N HIS A 57 -22.62 -8.79 -3.28
CA HIS A 57 -22.72 -9.74 -4.39
C HIS A 57 -22.29 -9.01 -5.67
N LEU A 58 -21.00 -8.75 -5.77
CA LEU A 58 -20.35 -8.35 -7.00
C LEU A 58 -19.49 -9.52 -7.42
N LYS A 59 -20.10 -10.47 -8.14
CA LYS A 59 -19.28 -11.38 -8.92
C LYS A 59 -18.47 -10.52 -9.89
N GLY A 60 -17.15 -10.50 -9.72
CA GLY A 60 -16.22 -9.86 -10.65
C GLY A 60 -15.55 -8.57 -10.18
N LEU A 61 -15.87 -8.02 -8.99
CA LEU A 61 -15.16 -6.83 -8.50
C LEU A 61 -13.73 -7.19 -8.11
N GLU A 62 -12.77 -6.68 -8.88
CA GLU A 62 -11.35 -6.87 -8.63
C GLU A 62 -10.74 -5.70 -7.86
N THR A 63 -11.31 -4.49 -7.96
CA THR A 63 -10.71 -3.25 -7.44
C THR A 63 -11.71 -2.36 -6.69
N LEU A 64 -11.27 -1.83 -5.54
CA LEU A 64 -11.94 -0.83 -4.68
C LEU A 64 -10.89 0.23 -4.37
N SER A 65 -11.13 1.42 -4.90
CA SER A 65 -10.36 2.60 -4.59
C SER A 65 -11.23 3.57 -3.81
N ILE A 66 -10.76 3.98 -2.64
CA ILE A 66 -11.42 4.95 -1.77
C ILE A 66 -10.56 6.20 -1.73
N THR A 67 -10.99 7.27 -2.39
CA THR A 67 -10.34 8.58 -2.29
C THR A 67 -11.20 9.53 -1.46
N SER A 68 -10.69 10.02 -0.34
CA SER A 68 -11.46 10.92 0.55
C SER A 68 -10.54 11.81 1.38
N ASP A 69 -11.04 12.93 1.88
CA ASP A 69 -10.35 13.75 2.89
C ASP A 69 -10.70 13.30 4.33
N ARG A 70 -11.77 12.52 4.52
CA ARG A 70 -12.38 12.27 5.85
C ARG A 70 -12.74 10.82 6.16
N PHE A 71 -12.64 9.90 5.20
CA PHE A 71 -12.92 8.49 5.45
C PHE A 71 -12.06 7.93 6.59
N ASN A 72 -12.70 7.53 7.69
CA ASN A 72 -12.05 6.94 8.85
C ASN A 72 -12.96 5.91 9.53
N ARG A 73 -13.47 4.96 8.74
CA ARG A 73 -14.33 3.88 9.23
C ARG A 73 -13.69 2.54 8.87
N GLN A 74 -13.96 1.54 9.70
CA GLN A 74 -13.50 0.19 9.47
C GLN A 74 -14.22 -0.39 8.25
N LEU A 75 -13.46 -1.05 7.37
CA LEU A 75 -14.01 -1.86 6.30
C LEU A 75 -14.37 -3.24 6.85
N HIS A 76 -15.49 -3.81 6.41
CA HIS A 76 -15.95 -5.13 6.81
C HIS A 76 -16.27 -5.96 5.56
N ASN A 77 -16.10 -7.28 5.63
CA ASN A 77 -16.55 -8.25 4.63
C ASN A 77 -16.12 -7.92 3.18
N LEU A 78 -14.83 -7.69 2.95
CA LEU A 78 -14.29 -7.54 1.60
C LEU A 78 -14.58 -8.80 0.76
N PRO A 79 -15.06 -8.68 -0.49
CA PRO A 79 -15.36 -9.85 -1.32
C PRO A 79 -14.16 -10.77 -1.53
N ALA A 80 -14.37 -12.08 -1.58
CA ALA A 80 -13.29 -13.05 -1.73
C ALA A 80 -12.54 -12.96 -3.08
N GLY A 81 -13.22 -12.44 -4.12
CA GLY A 81 -12.67 -12.28 -5.48
C GLY A 81 -11.75 -11.08 -5.68
N PHE A 82 -11.60 -10.28 -4.64
CA PHE A 82 -11.05 -8.94 -4.70
C PHE A 82 -9.52 -8.94 -4.77
N LYS A 83 -8.93 -8.15 -5.70
CA LYS A 83 -7.50 -8.14 -6.02
C LYS A 83 -6.78 -6.86 -5.59
N ILE A 84 -7.43 -5.69 -5.58
CA ILE A 84 -6.76 -4.40 -5.34
C ILE A 84 -7.55 -3.58 -4.32
N LEU A 85 -6.97 -3.36 -3.13
CA LEU A 85 -7.46 -2.42 -2.14
C LEU A 85 -6.59 -1.17 -2.14
N ASP A 86 -7.15 -0.02 -2.53
CA ASP A 86 -6.47 1.27 -2.51
C ASP A 86 -7.23 2.26 -1.62
N ILE A 87 -6.63 2.68 -0.52
CA ILE A 87 -7.19 3.66 0.41
C ILE A 87 -6.34 4.92 0.38
N ALA A 88 -6.92 5.98 -0.16
CA ALA A 88 -6.34 7.28 -0.34
C ALA A 88 -7.06 8.31 0.54
N CYS A 89 -6.69 8.41 1.82
CA CYS A 89 -7.34 9.34 2.73
C CYS A 89 -6.48 9.86 3.88
N ASP A 90 -6.34 11.18 3.95
CA ASP A 90 -5.53 11.88 4.95
C ASP A 90 -5.93 11.57 6.39
N ARG A 91 -7.22 11.27 6.63
CA ARG A 91 -7.75 11.02 7.99
C ARG A 91 -7.93 9.54 8.33
N PHE A 92 -7.70 8.62 7.40
CA PHE A 92 -7.88 7.20 7.65
C PHE A 92 -6.93 6.69 8.73
N ASN A 93 -7.50 6.13 9.79
CA ASN A 93 -6.77 5.47 10.88
C ASN A 93 -7.61 4.32 11.50
N ALA A 94 -8.63 3.87 10.78
CA ALA A 94 -9.45 2.76 11.22
C ALA A 94 -8.68 1.45 11.03
N PRO A 95 -8.92 0.42 11.88
CA PRO A 95 -8.35 -0.90 11.67
C PRO A 95 -8.74 -1.46 10.30
N LEU A 96 -7.80 -2.17 9.66
CA LEU A 96 -8.09 -2.91 8.44
C LEU A 96 -8.81 -4.23 8.76
N PRO A 97 -9.73 -4.69 7.88
CA PRO A 97 -10.29 -6.03 7.99
C PRO A 97 -9.26 -7.11 7.64
N ASN A 98 -9.62 -8.37 7.86
CA ASN A 98 -8.93 -9.48 7.22
C ASN A 98 -8.94 -9.29 5.70
N LEU A 99 -7.76 -9.45 5.10
CA LEU A 99 -7.57 -9.25 3.67
C LEU A 99 -8.06 -10.48 2.88
N PRO A 100 -8.73 -10.29 1.74
CA PRO A 100 -9.15 -11.38 0.87
C PRO A 100 -7.96 -12.23 0.40
N ALA A 101 -8.14 -13.55 0.32
CA ALA A 101 -7.07 -14.46 -0.08
C ALA A 101 -6.53 -14.20 -1.51
N ARG A 102 -7.36 -13.60 -2.38
CA ARG A 102 -7.00 -13.24 -3.77
C ARG A 102 -6.43 -11.81 -3.92
N LEU A 103 -6.24 -11.08 -2.82
CA LEU A 103 -5.70 -9.73 -2.88
C LEU A 103 -4.25 -9.78 -3.41
N GLU A 104 -4.00 -9.01 -4.46
CA GLU A 104 -2.70 -8.85 -5.11
C GLU A 104 -2.05 -7.50 -4.77
N THR A 105 -2.85 -6.47 -4.52
CA THR A 105 -2.36 -5.11 -4.20
C THR A 105 -3.06 -4.56 -2.97
N LEU A 106 -2.26 -4.08 -2.02
CA LEU A 106 -2.72 -3.27 -0.89
C LEU A 106 -1.95 -1.94 -0.92
N ALA A 107 -2.67 -0.84 -1.14
CA ALA A 107 -2.15 0.51 -1.10
C ALA A 107 -2.89 1.34 -0.04
N ILE A 108 -2.15 2.00 0.84
CA ILE A 108 -2.71 2.88 1.87
C ILE A 108 -1.90 4.17 1.90
N ARG A 109 -2.57 5.27 1.59
CA ARG A 109 -2.04 6.62 1.69
C ARG A 109 -2.84 7.44 2.70
N SER A 110 -2.18 7.89 3.76
CA SER A 110 -2.84 8.64 4.84
C SER A 110 -1.87 9.46 5.70
N ALA A 111 -2.23 10.69 6.04
CA ALA A 111 -1.48 11.46 7.05
C ALA A 111 -1.67 10.93 8.49
N ARG A 112 -2.59 9.99 8.74
CA ARG A 112 -2.97 9.57 10.09
C ARG A 112 -2.85 8.09 10.38
N PHE A 113 -2.85 7.22 9.38
CA PHE A 113 -2.83 5.78 9.60
C PHE A 113 -1.59 5.36 10.38
N SER A 114 -1.81 4.73 11.53
CA SER A 114 -0.77 4.22 12.42
C SER A 114 -1.09 2.81 12.94
N GLY A 115 -2.16 2.20 12.44
CA GLY A 115 -2.61 0.88 12.87
C GLY A 115 -1.71 -0.26 12.38
N GLN A 116 -1.83 -1.42 13.02
CA GLN A 116 -1.18 -2.64 12.55
C GLN A 116 -1.84 -3.14 11.26
N LEU A 117 -1.03 -3.75 10.40
CA LEU A 117 -1.54 -4.48 9.26
C LEU A 117 -2.01 -5.87 9.70
N PRO A 118 -3.11 -6.39 9.14
CA PRO A 118 -3.48 -7.79 9.28
C PRO A 118 -2.46 -8.69 8.56
N ASN A 119 -2.61 -10.01 8.72
CA ASN A 119 -1.80 -10.97 7.95
C ASN A 119 -1.98 -10.74 6.44
N LEU A 120 -0.86 -10.68 5.73
CA LEU A 120 -0.85 -10.46 4.29
C LEU A 120 -1.23 -11.77 3.58
N PRO A 121 -2.09 -11.72 2.55
CA PRO A 121 -2.47 -12.90 1.80
C PRO A 121 -1.27 -13.42 0.99
N ALA A 122 -1.19 -14.74 0.83
CA ALA A 122 -0.09 -15.39 0.12
C ALA A 122 0.04 -14.95 -1.35
N GLY A 123 -1.05 -14.45 -1.94
CA GLY A 123 -1.11 -13.93 -3.31
C GLY A 123 -0.63 -12.48 -3.48
N LEU A 124 -0.34 -11.75 -2.40
CA LEU A 124 -0.01 -10.33 -2.48
C LEU A 124 1.29 -10.12 -3.27
N LYS A 125 1.23 -9.19 -4.23
CA LYS A 125 2.33 -8.78 -5.12
C LYS A 125 2.82 -7.38 -4.79
N VAL A 126 1.94 -6.48 -4.33
CA VAL A 126 2.26 -5.09 -4.03
C VAL A 126 1.76 -4.71 -2.65
N LEU A 127 2.66 -4.20 -1.82
CA LEU A 127 2.35 -3.53 -0.57
C LEU A 127 2.93 -2.11 -0.63
N ASP A 128 2.05 -1.11 -0.63
CA ASP A 128 2.40 0.31 -0.64
C ASP A 128 1.78 1.02 0.55
N ILE A 129 2.61 1.56 1.43
CA ILE A 129 2.20 2.28 2.63
C ILE A 129 2.81 3.68 2.59
N ALA A 130 2.03 4.65 2.17
CA ALA A 130 2.41 6.06 2.18
C ALA A 130 1.71 6.78 3.35
N CYS A 131 2.20 6.54 4.57
CA CYS A 131 1.54 6.99 5.79
C CYS A 131 2.47 7.72 6.76
N ASP A 132 2.27 9.03 6.95
CA ASP A 132 3.14 9.89 7.78
C ASP A 132 3.31 9.40 9.21
N ARG A 133 2.29 8.73 9.77
CA ARG A 133 2.27 8.26 11.16
C ARG A 133 2.45 6.76 11.34
N PHE A 134 2.65 6.02 10.26
CA PHE A 134 2.84 4.58 10.34
C PHE A 134 4.14 4.24 11.07
N ASN A 135 4.04 3.49 12.16
CA ASN A 135 5.19 2.97 12.91
C ASN A 135 4.90 1.59 13.51
N ALA A 136 3.87 0.91 12.99
CA ALA A 136 3.55 -0.43 13.44
C ALA A 136 4.54 -1.44 12.82
N PRO A 137 4.85 -2.55 13.51
CA PRO A 137 5.63 -3.64 12.92
C PRO A 137 4.95 -4.19 11.67
N LEU A 138 5.75 -4.57 10.67
CA LEU A 138 5.24 -5.26 9.50
C LEU A 138 4.98 -6.75 9.82
N PRO A 139 3.89 -7.33 9.31
CA PRO A 139 3.71 -8.78 9.31
C PRO A 139 4.70 -9.46 8.35
N ASN A 140 4.78 -10.78 8.40
CA ASN A 140 5.59 -11.56 7.46
C ASN A 140 5.21 -11.25 6.00
N LEU A 141 6.22 -11.00 5.18
CA LEU A 141 6.05 -10.70 3.77
C LEU A 141 5.79 -11.99 2.98
N PRO A 142 4.76 -12.04 2.13
CA PRO A 142 4.45 -13.25 1.37
C PRO A 142 5.48 -13.48 0.26
N ALA A 143 5.75 -14.75 -0.05
CA ALA A 143 6.76 -15.13 -1.06
C ALA A 143 6.50 -14.57 -2.47
N ARG A 144 5.24 -14.23 -2.79
CA ARG A 144 4.84 -13.66 -4.08
C ARG A 144 5.05 -12.14 -4.17
N LEU A 145 5.41 -11.46 -3.08
CA LEU A 145 5.57 -10.01 -3.07
C LEU A 145 6.66 -9.60 -4.06
N LYS A 146 6.34 -8.64 -4.91
CA LYS A 146 7.20 -8.04 -5.94
C LYS A 146 7.60 -6.62 -5.60
N THR A 147 6.71 -5.88 -4.95
CA THR A 147 6.94 -4.49 -4.56
C THR A 147 6.62 -4.30 -3.09
N LEU A 148 7.59 -3.77 -2.35
CA LEU A 148 7.41 -3.24 -1.01
C LEU A 148 7.79 -1.76 -1.03
N ALA A 149 6.80 -0.89 -0.81
CA ALA A 149 6.99 0.55 -0.69
C ALA A 149 6.49 1.03 0.68
N ILE A 150 7.34 1.74 1.42
CA ILE A 150 7.00 2.32 2.72
C ILE A 150 7.51 3.75 2.76
N ARG A 151 6.59 4.71 2.81
CA ARG A 151 6.86 6.12 3.02
C ARG A 151 6.24 6.57 4.33
N SER A 152 7.05 7.05 5.26
CA SER A 152 6.56 7.49 6.57
C SER A 152 7.54 8.43 7.28
N ALA A 153 7.03 9.50 7.89
CA ALA A 153 7.84 10.33 8.77
C ALA A 153 8.17 9.65 10.13
N ARG A 154 7.54 8.50 10.45
CA ARG A 154 7.63 7.88 11.79
C ARG A 154 8.13 6.43 11.80
N PHE A 155 8.06 5.72 10.68
CA PHE A 155 8.45 4.31 10.64
C PHE A 155 9.92 4.14 11.00
N SER A 156 10.16 3.33 12.03
CA SER A 156 11.49 3.06 12.61
C SER A 156 11.73 1.59 12.95
N GLY A 157 10.72 0.73 12.72
CA GLY A 157 10.78 -0.69 13.02
C GLY A 157 11.66 -1.48 12.03
N GLN A 158 12.13 -2.65 12.46
CA GLN A 158 12.86 -3.58 11.59
C GLN A 158 11.97 -4.12 10.47
N LEU A 159 12.55 -4.29 9.28
CA LEU A 159 11.89 -5.00 8.19
C LEU A 159 11.98 -6.52 8.44
N PRO A 160 10.90 -7.28 8.15
CA PRO A 160 10.96 -8.73 8.05
C PRO A 160 11.92 -9.17 6.93
N ASN A 161 12.23 -10.47 6.88
CA ASN A 161 12.98 -11.05 5.78
C ASN A 161 12.31 -10.75 4.43
N LEU A 162 13.10 -10.22 3.50
CA LEU A 162 12.62 -9.91 2.16
C LEU A 162 12.42 -11.21 1.36
N PRO A 163 11.31 -11.36 0.64
CA PRO A 163 11.08 -12.56 -0.16
C PRO A 163 12.06 -12.59 -1.34
N ALA A 164 12.56 -13.78 -1.68
CA ALA A 164 13.53 -13.97 -2.77
C ALA A 164 13.04 -13.43 -4.13
N GLY A 165 11.72 -13.36 -4.32
CA GLY A 165 11.07 -12.85 -5.53
C GLY A 165 10.85 -11.35 -5.59
N LEU A 166 11.26 -10.57 -4.57
CA LEU A 166 11.07 -9.12 -4.52
C LEU A 166 11.87 -8.43 -5.63
N LYS A 167 11.24 -7.47 -6.31
CA LYS A 167 11.81 -6.71 -7.43
C LYS A 167 12.06 -5.25 -7.08
N VAL A 168 11.17 -4.66 -6.28
CA VAL A 168 11.25 -3.26 -5.86
C VAL A 168 11.18 -3.17 -4.35
N LEU A 169 12.18 -2.54 -3.77
CA LEU A 169 12.20 -2.09 -2.38
C LEU A 169 12.35 -0.57 -2.37
N ASP A 170 11.33 0.13 -1.87
CA ASP A 170 11.30 1.59 -1.75
C ASP A 170 10.99 1.96 -0.30
N ILE A 171 12.00 2.44 0.43
CA ILE A 171 11.86 2.86 1.82
C ILE A 171 12.20 4.35 1.89
N ALA A 172 11.19 5.19 2.10
CA ALA A 172 11.33 6.62 2.31
C ALA A 172 10.85 7.00 3.71
N CYS A 173 11.71 6.78 4.70
CA CYS A 173 11.35 6.88 6.10
C CYS A 173 12.34 7.74 6.90
N ASP A 174 11.92 8.94 7.28
CA ASP A 174 12.78 9.94 7.94
C ASP A 174 13.51 9.37 9.16
N ARG A 175 12.79 8.59 9.98
CA ARG A 175 13.27 8.05 11.28
C ARG A 175 13.75 6.60 11.24
N PHE A 176 13.88 6.02 10.06
CA PHE A 176 14.32 4.63 9.93
C PHE A 176 15.80 4.49 10.26
N ASN A 177 16.13 3.76 11.33
CA ASN A 177 17.52 3.48 11.74
C ASN A 177 17.73 2.00 12.12
N ALA A 178 16.79 1.13 11.74
CA ALA A 178 16.95 -0.31 11.92
C ALA A 178 17.90 -0.87 10.85
N PRO A 179 18.69 -1.92 11.15
CA PRO A 179 19.46 -2.62 10.13
C PRO A 179 18.55 -3.12 9.00
N LEU A 180 18.98 -2.93 7.76
CA LEU A 180 18.29 -3.50 6.60
C LEU A 180 18.63 -4.99 6.50
N PRO A 181 17.66 -5.85 6.14
CA PRO A 181 17.92 -7.25 5.81
C PRO A 181 18.73 -7.36 4.50
N ASP A 182 19.26 -8.55 4.24
CA ASP A 182 19.91 -8.84 2.96
C ASP A 182 18.97 -8.62 1.78
N LEU A 183 19.48 -7.94 0.76
CA LEU A 183 18.73 -7.69 -0.47
C LEU A 183 18.67 -8.98 -1.30
N PRO A 184 17.47 -9.37 -1.81
CA PRO A 184 17.35 -10.60 -2.58
C PRO A 184 18.08 -10.48 -3.91
N ALA A 185 18.67 -11.58 -4.38
CA ALA A 185 19.47 -11.63 -5.60
C ALA A 185 18.71 -11.13 -6.85
N GLY A 186 17.39 -11.25 -6.87
CA GLY A 186 16.52 -10.81 -7.96
C GLY A 186 16.02 -9.37 -7.87
N LEU A 187 16.49 -8.56 -6.90
CA LEU A 187 16.07 -7.17 -6.73
C LEU A 187 16.56 -6.31 -7.90
N GLU A 188 15.64 -5.54 -8.50
CA GLU A 188 15.91 -4.70 -9.67
C GLU A 188 15.99 -3.22 -9.31
N THR A 189 15.22 -2.79 -8.31
CA THR A 189 15.16 -1.41 -7.83
C THR A 189 15.31 -1.34 -6.32
N PHE A 190 16.29 -0.58 -5.87
CA PHE A 190 16.48 -0.23 -4.47
C PHE A 190 16.44 1.29 -4.31
N LYS A 191 15.42 1.77 -3.60
CA LYS A 191 15.29 3.17 -3.19
C LYS A 191 15.28 3.25 -1.67
N PHE A 192 16.14 4.10 -1.13
CA PHE A 192 16.30 4.27 0.29
C PHE A 192 16.50 5.75 0.62
N GLU A 193 15.62 6.29 1.45
CA GLU A 193 15.67 7.66 1.93
C GLU A 193 15.45 7.67 3.45
N SER A 194 16.44 8.18 4.17
CA SER A 194 16.34 8.39 5.62
C SER A 194 17.35 9.41 6.14
N ASN A 195 16.86 10.38 6.90
CA ASN A 195 17.68 11.40 7.54
C ASN A 195 18.36 10.91 8.84
N HIS A 196 17.88 9.82 9.43
CA HIS A 196 18.37 9.30 10.71
C HIS A 196 19.07 7.94 10.62
N PHE A 197 19.31 7.42 9.41
CA PHE A 197 19.94 6.12 9.24
C PHE A 197 21.45 6.20 9.45
N THR A 198 21.91 5.54 10.52
CA THR A 198 23.29 5.42 10.95
C THR A 198 23.80 3.99 10.88
N GLN A 199 23.17 3.13 10.08
CA GLN A 199 23.59 1.75 9.91
C GLN A 199 24.42 1.59 8.64
N VAL A 200 24.95 0.38 8.44
CA VAL A 200 25.63 -0.01 7.19
C VAL A 200 24.58 -0.50 6.21
N LEU A 201 24.69 -0.08 4.94
CA LEU A 201 23.84 -0.61 3.88
C LEU A 201 24.24 -2.06 3.53
N PRO A 202 23.28 -2.94 3.22
CA PRO A 202 23.55 -4.31 2.80
C PRO A 202 24.21 -4.33 1.42
N HIS A 203 24.85 -5.46 1.08
CA HIS A 203 25.42 -5.65 -0.26
C HIS A 203 24.35 -5.52 -1.34
N PHE A 204 24.70 -4.83 -2.42
CA PHE A 204 23.81 -4.69 -3.58
C PHE A 204 23.88 -5.95 -4.45
N PRO A 205 22.73 -6.51 -4.88
CA PRO A 205 22.71 -7.71 -5.70
C PRO A 205 23.20 -7.41 -7.12
N ILE A 206 23.85 -8.39 -7.75
CA ILE A 206 24.49 -8.25 -9.07
C ILE A 206 23.52 -7.87 -10.22
N GLY A 207 22.21 -8.08 -10.03
CA GLY A 207 21.17 -7.74 -11.00
C GLY A 207 20.50 -6.38 -10.78
N LEU A 208 20.97 -5.57 -9.84
CA LEU A 208 20.35 -4.29 -9.50
C LEU A 208 20.48 -3.30 -10.67
N GLY A 209 19.36 -2.78 -11.18
CA GLY A 209 19.34 -1.82 -12.29
C GLY A 209 19.20 -0.37 -11.85
N THR A 210 18.40 -0.13 -10.80
CA THR A 210 18.13 1.21 -10.25
C THR A 210 18.53 1.30 -8.79
N LEU A 211 19.38 2.27 -8.48
CA LEU A 211 19.85 2.57 -7.13
C LEU A 211 19.58 4.04 -6.80
N HIS A 212 18.78 4.30 -5.77
CA HIS A 212 18.53 5.63 -5.23
C HIS A 212 18.76 5.61 -3.73
N ILE A 213 19.75 6.35 -3.24
CA ILE A 213 20.05 6.51 -1.82
C ILE A 213 20.06 7.99 -1.46
N ILE A 214 19.28 8.38 -0.47
CA ILE A 214 19.35 9.67 0.21
C ILE A 214 19.51 9.39 1.70
N SER A 215 20.73 9.54 2.22
CA SER A 215 20.94 9.42 3.66
C SER A 215 22.13 10.23 4.12
N HIS A 216 21.91 11.16 5.04
CA HIS A 216 22.94 12.09 5.48
C HIS A 216 23.88 11.54 6.57
N ASN A 217 23.61 10.36 7.14
CA ASN A 217 24.30 9.89 8.35
C ASN A 217 24.79 8.43 8.26
N LEU A 218 25.07 7.90 7.05
CA LEU A 218 25.52 6.52 6.87
C LEU A 218 26.77 6.21 7.72
N ALA A 219 26.80 5.03 8.36
CA ALA A 219 27.96 4.61 9.16
C ALA A 219 29.24 4.39 8.33
N ARG A 220 29.08 4.08 7.04
CA ARG A 220 30.15 3.79 6.09
C ARG A 220 29.72 4.20 4.68
N PRO A 221 30.68 4.37 3.76
CA PRO A 221 30.67 3.67 2.49
C PRO A 221 29.37 3.10 1.94
N PRO A 222 28.63 3.65 0.96
CA PRO A 222 27.79 2.78 0.14
C PRO A 222 28.65 1.62 -0.39
N PRO A 223 28.17 0.38 -0.33
CA PRO A 223 28.87 -0.77 -0.90
C PRO A 223 29.18 -0.59 -2.39
N ALA A 224 30.05 -1.47 -2.91
CA ALA A 224 30.38 -1.48 -4.33
C ALA A 224 29.11 -1.57 -5.19
N ILE A 225 28.95 -0.62 -6.10
CA ILE A 225 27.79 -0.52 -6.99
C ILE A 225 27.95 -1.56 -8.11
N PRO A 226 26.98 -2.47 -8.33
CA PRO A 226 27.04 -3.45 -9.40
C PRO A 226 27.07 -2.81 -10.80
N THR A 227 27.75 -3.45 -11.75
CA THR A 227 27.85 -2.98 -13.15
C THR A 227 26.52 -2.96 -13.88
N SER A 228 25.50 -3.65 -13.38
CA SER A 228 24.13 -3.63 -13.91
C SER A 228 23.38 -2.33 -13.64
N VAL A 229 23.84 -1.50 -12.70
CA VAL A 229 23.15 -0.26 -12.32
C VAL A 229 23.29 0.76 -13.44
N HIS A 230 22.17 1.10 -14.06
CA HIS A 230 22.08 2.10 -15.13
C HIS A 230 21.45 3.41 -14.66
N THR A 231 20.79 3.41 -13.49
CA THR A 231 20.25 4.61 -12.85
C THR A 231 20.77 4.69 -11.43
N VAL A 232 21.60 5.69 -11.13
CA VAL A 232 22.19 5.90 -9.81
C VAL A 232 21.97 7.34 -9.32
N PHE A 233 21.47 7.47 -8.09
CA PHE A 233 21.43 8.73 -7.36
C PHE A 233 21.82 8.45 -5.92
N ILE A 234 22.90 9.05 -5.43
CA ILE A 234 23.39 8.84 -4.07
C ILE A 234 23.71 10.21 -3.46
N VAL A 235 23.00 10.56 -2.40
CA VAL A 235 23.29 11.70 -1.54
C VAL A 235 23.63 11.14 -0.16
N TRP A 236 24.86 11.38 0.28
CA TRP A 236 25.33 11.03 1.61
C TRP A 236 26.41 12.01 2.07
N ASN A 237 26.40 12.39 3.35
CA ASN A 237 27.41 13.27 3.91
C ASN A 237 28.52 12.44 4.55
N THR A 238 29.76 12.87 4.34
CA THR A 238 30.93 12.43 5.11
C THR A 238 31.24 13.50 6.14
N GLU A 239 30.58 13.47 7.29
CA GLU A 239 31.16 14.09 8.48
C GLU A 239 31.92 12.99 9.22
N VAL A 240 33.23 12.93 8.96
CA VAL A 240 34.22 12.28 9.82
C VAL A 240 34.74 13.33 10.79
#